data_AF-A0A1V3C7T5-F1
#
_entry.id   AF-A0A1V3C7T5-F1
#
_cell.length_a   1.000
_cell.length_b   1.000
_cell.length_c   1.000
_cell.angle_alpha   90.00
_cell.angle_beta   90.00
_cell.angle_gamma   90.00
#
_symmetry.space_group_name_H-M   'P 1'
#
loop_
_entity.id
_entity.type
_entity.pdbx_description
1 polymer ?
#
loop_
_entity_poly.entity_id
_entity_poly.type
_entity_poly.pdbx_seq_one_letter_code
_entity_poly.pdbx_strand_id
1 'polypeptide(L)'
;MDGVVCSWVRPRPRPVDVGLARGLVDHALVAAGVGEAGRAAARLAVSEAFTNALVHGRPEVGVEVWSKPGHCAVIEVYDTEATVPVFPQTWELADAVAEHGRGLGLIQAFTREVCGAYRCGEGKRVWFAVAQDGGEIDADAVRCLVAERARRRVSGVSFTAA
;
A
#
# COMPACT_ATOMS: atom_id res chain seq x y z
N MET A 1 18.76 2.06 6.28
CA MET A 1 17.94 3.27 6.03
C MET A 1 16.87 2.85 5.04
N ASP A 2 15.68 2.55 5.53
CA ASP A 2 14.76 1.59 4.91
C ASP A 2 13.90 2.17 3.79
N GLY A 3 14.40 3.20 3.12
CA GLY A 3 13.74 3.90 2.02
C GLY A 3 12.42 4.58 2.39
N VAL A 4 12.00 4.57 3.65
CA VAL A 4 10.73 5.13 4.11
C VAL A 4 10.76 6.65 3.99
N VAL A 5 9.82 7.18 3.23
CA VAL A 5 9.63 8.61 2.99
C VAL A 5 8.48 9.15 3.85
N CYS A 6 7.46 8.32 4.12
CA CYS A 6 6.33 8.67 4.96
C CYS A 6 5.80 7.44 5.69
N SER A 7 5.43 7.61 6.96
CA SER A 7 4.65 6.63 7.71
C SER A 7 3.65 7.39 8.56
N TRP A 8 2.38 7.01 8.46
CA TRP A 8 1.30 7.69 9.15
C TRP A 8 0.19 6.71 9.51
N VAL A 9 -0.34 6.85 10.72
CA VAL A 9 -1.39 5.99 11.26
C VAL A 9 -2.51 6.81 11.90
N ARG A 10 -3.73 6.29 11.80
CA ARG A 10 -4.91 6.80 12.48
C ARG A 10 -5.54 5.72 13.35
N PRO A 11 -5.42 5.86 14.68
CA PRO A 11 -6.04 4.96 15.65
C PRO A 11 -7.57 4.88 15.55
N ARG A 12 -8.21 5.99 15.17
CA ARG A 12 -9.65 6.10 14.98
C ARG A 12 -9.92 6.82 13.66
N PRO A 13 -9.87 6.11 12.54
CA PRO A 13 -9.95 6.71 11.23
C PRO A 13 -11.40 7.07 10.90
N ARG A 14 -11.59 8.17 10.16
CA ARG A 14 -12.89 8.72 9.76
C ARG A 14 -12.88 8.98 8.25
N PRO A 15 -14.04 9.11 7.59
CA PRO A 15 -14.09 9.41 6.15
C PRO A 15 -13.29 10.65 5.73
N VAL A 16 -13.20 11.67 6.60
CA VAL A 16 -12.38 12.88 6.33
C VAL A 16 -10.88 12.58 6.24
N ASP A 17 -10.40 11.50 6.86
CA ASP A 17 -8.99 11.12 6.87
C ASP A 17 -8.51 10.59 5.50
N VAL A 18 -9.41 10.24 4.57
CA VAL A 18 -9.06 9.87 3.18
C VAL A 18 -8.36 11.03 2.46
N GLY A 19 -8.86 12.25 2.63
CA GLY A 19 -8.26 13.45 2.04
C GLY A 19 -6.86 13.72 2.60
N LEU A 20 -6.68 13.48 3.90
CA LEU A 20 -5.40 13.63 4.57
C LEU A 20 -4.39 12.56 4.12
N ALA A 21 -4.82 11.30 4.01
CA ALA A 21 -3.99 10.21 3.50
C ALA A 21 -3.48 10.52 2.08
N ARG A 22 -4.36 11.01 1.19
CA ARG A 22 -3.96 11.46 -0.14
C ARG A 22 -2.89 12.55 -0.10
N GLY A 23 -3.10 13.60 0.70
CA GLY A 23 -2.17 14.72 0.78
C GLY A 23 -0.79 14.32 1.30
N LEU A 24 -0.75 13.42 2.30
CA LEU A 24 0.48 12.87 2.85
C LEU A 24 1.24 12.03 1.81
N VAL A 25 0.54 11.15 1.09
CA VAL A 25 1.15 10.34 0.04
C VAL A 25 1.64 11.22 -1.11
N ASP A 26 0.85 12.20 -1.56
CA ASP A 26 1.25 13.11 -2.63
C ASP A 26 2.55 13.86 -2.28
N HIS A 27 2.62 14.43 -1.07
CA HIS A 27 3.83 15.10 -0.59
C HIS A 27 5.04 14.16 -0.49
N ALA A 28 4.83 12.92 -0.03
CA ALA A 28 5.88 11.91 0.02
C ALA A 28 6.38 11.53 -1.38
N LEU A 29 5.48 11.45 -2.37
CA LEU A 29 5.83 11.12 -3.74
C LEU A 29 6.57 12.27 -4.45
N VAL A 30 6.27 13.52 -4.13
CA VAL A 30 7.09 14.68 -4.55
C VAL A 30 8.52 14.54 -4.02
N ALA A 31 8.67 14.25 -2.72
CA ALA A 31 9.99 14.04 -2.11
C ALA A 31 10.73 12.81 -2.70
N ALA A 32 9.98 11.81 -3.15
CA ALA A 32 10.52 10.63 -3.84
C ALA A 32 10.79 10.86 -5.34
N GLY A 33 10.59 12.06 -5.91
CA GLY A 33 10.88 12.34 -7.32
C GLY A 33 9.91 11.67 -8.30
N VAL A 34 8.67 11.45 -7.89
CA VAL A 34 7.60 10.93 -8.76
C VAL A 34 6.87 12.10 -9.42
N GLY A 35 6.74 12.11 -10.74
CA GLY A 35 6.07 13.16 -11.49
C GLY A 35 4.54 13.15 -11.38
N GLU A 36 3.91 14.19 -11.94
CA GLU A 36 2.49 14.46 -11.72
C GLU A 36 1.56 13.33 -12.19
N ALA A 37 1.87 12.68 -13.31
CA ALA A 37 1.04 11.56 -13.81
C ALA A 37 1.02 10.39 -12.82
N GLY A 38 2.18 10.02 -12.26
CA GLY A 38 2.29 8.98 -11.24
C GLY A 38 1.62 9.38 -9.93
N ARG A 39 1.78 10.64 -9.51
CA ARG A 39 1.11 11.17 -8.32
C ARG A 39 -0.41 11.21 -8.46
N ALA A 40 -0.92 11.60 -9.62
CA ALA A 40 -2.36 11.62 -9.90
C ALA A 40 -2.97 10.21 -9.79
N ALA A 41 -2.31 9.21 -10.39
CA ALA A 41 -2.70 7.81 -10.25
C ALA A 41 -2.65 7.35 -8.78
N ALA A 42 -1.57 7.68 -8.06
CA ALA A 42 -1.43 7.33 -6.65
C ALA A 42 -2.52 7.94 -5.77
N ARG A 43 -2.91 9.21 -5.98
CA ARG A 43 -3.99 9.85 -5.20
C ARG A 43 -5.32 9.11 -5.36
N LEU A 44 -5.63 8.60 -6.55
CA LEU A 44 -6.83 7.79 -6.78
C LEU A 44 -6.70 6.42 -6.09
N ALA A 45 -5.58 5.72 -6.31
CA ALA A 45 -5.35 4.41 -5.71
C ALA A 45 -5.33 4.44 -4.18
N VAL A 46 -4.72 5.46 -3.55
CA VAL A 46 -4.77 5.68 -2.09
C VAL A 46 -6.20 5.91 -1.63
N SER A 47 -6.98 6.71 -2.35
CA SER A 47 -8.36 7.01 -1.94
C SER A 47 -9.18 5.74 -1.86
N GLU A 48 -9.03 4.88 -2.86
CA GLU A 48 -9.73 3.61 -2.95
C GLU A 48 -9.24 2.63 -1.89
N ALA A 49 -7.93 2.42 -1.78
CA ALA A 49 -7.35 1.51 -0.79
C ALA A 49 -7.68 1.93 0.65
N PHE A 50 -7.62 3.24 0.96
CA PHE A 50 -7.94 3.77 2.28
C PHE A 50 -9.44 3.70 2.57
N THR A 51 -10.29 3.94 1.57
CA THR A 51 -11.75 3.77 1.71
C THR A 51 -12.08 2.30 1.97
N ASN A 52 -11.43 1.37 1.26
CA ASN A 52 -11.60 -0.06 1.51
C ASN A 52 -11.17 -0.45 2.93
N ALA A 53 -10.04 0.09 3.42
CA ALA A 53 -9.61 -0.12 4.80
C ALA A 53 -10.58 0.50 5.83
N LEU A 54 -11.23 1.63 5.52
CA LEU A 54 -12.24 2.26 6.37
C LEU A 54 -13.55 1.47 6.44
N VAL A 55 -14.02 0.97 5.29
CA VAL A 55 -15.33 0.33 5.15
C VAL A 55 -15.27 -1.13 5.57
N HIS A 56 -14.19 -1.82 5.20
CA HIS A 56 -14.06 -3.26 5.38
C HIS A 56 -13.05 -3.64 6.46
N GLY A 57 -12.05 -2.78 6.73
CA GLY A 57 -10.98 -3.05 7.69
C GLY A 57 -11.33 -2.76 9.15
N ARG A 58 -10.32 -2.89 10.03
CA ARG A 58 -10.39 -2.49 11.44
C ARG A 58 -9.34 -1.42 11.76
N PRO A 59 -9.68 -0.44 12.63
CA PRO A 59 -8.68 0.46 13.17
C PRO A 59 -7.59 -0.31 13.92
N GLU A 60 -6.33 0.10 13.83
CA GLU A 60 -5.85 1.34 13.22
C GLU A 60 -5.68 1.25 11.69
N VAL A 61 -5.94 2.34 10.96
CA VAL A 61 -5.68 2.42 9.52
C VAL A 61 -4.54 3.39 9.25
N GLY A 62 -3.60 3.02 8.39
CA GLY A 62 -2.42 3.82 8.10
C GLY A 62 -1.95 3.73 6.64
N VAL A 63 -1.03 4.63 6.30
CA VAL A 63 -0.30 4.62 5.04
C VAL A 63 1.20 4.65 5.31
N GLU A 64 1.95 3.98 4.46
CA GLU A 64 3.40 4.06 4.42
C GLU A 64 3.85 4.25 2.97
N VAL A 65 4.81 5.14 2.76
CA VAL A 65 5.45 5.34 1.47
C VAL A 65 6.93 5.07 1.65
N TRP A 66 7.47 4.21 0.83
CA TRP A 66 8.90 3.96 0.76
C TRP A 66 9.36 3.93 -0.68
N SER A 67 10.60 4.35 -0.93
CA SER A 67 11.17 4.45 -2.26
C SER A 67 12.55 3.83 -2.30
N LYS A 68 12.89 3.25 -3.44
CA LYS A 68 14.26 2.89 -3.78
C LYS A 68 14.76 3.91 -4.81
N PRO A 69 15.85 4.64 -4.55
CA PRO A 69 16.35 5.65 -5.48
C PRO A 69 16.54 5.10 -6.90
N GLY A 70 16.02 5.79 -7.91
CA GLY A 70 16.18 5.48 -9.33
C GLY A 70 15.26 4.39 -9.89
N HIS A 71 14.23 3.97 -9.15
CA HIS A 71 13.32 2.90 -9.58
C HIS A 71 11.85 3.31 -9.44
N CYS A 72 11.32 3.23 -8.22
CA CYS A 72 9.91 3.43 -7.94
C CYS A 72 9.69 3.83 -6.48
N ALA A 73 8.50 4.39 -6.22
CA ALA A 73 7.94 4.53 -4.89
C ALA A 73 6.82 3.49 -4.72
N VAL A 74 6.79 2.85 -3.56
CA VAL A 74 5.75 1.91 -3.15
C VAL A 74 4.94 2.54 -2.04
N ILE A 75 3.62 2.49 -2.21
CA ILE A 75 2.64 2.97 -1.24
C ILE A 75 1.98 1.75 -0.65
N GLU A 76 1.91 1.67 0.68
CA GLU A 76 1.19 0.64 1.41
C GLU A 76 0.09 1.29 2.25
N VAL A 77 -1.15 0.81 2.10
CA VAL A 77 -2.28 1.14 2.98
C VAL A 77 -2.58 -0.08 3.82
N TYR A 78 -2.70 0.08 5.13
CA TYR A 78 -2.88 -1.03 6.04
C TYR A 78 -3.94 -0.78 7.10
N ASP A 79 -4.54 -1.88 7.56
CA ASP A 79 -5.43 -1.97 8.70
C ASP A 79 -4.89 -3.02 9.69
N THR A 80 -5.50 -3.14 10.87
CA THR A 80 -5.16 -4.19 11.86
C THR A 80 -6.21 -5.29 11.92
N GLU A 81 -6.93 -5.58 10.84
CA GLU A 81 -8.02 -6.57 10.85
C GLU A 81 -7.55 -8.02 10.75
N ALA A 82 -7.87 -8.83 11.78
CA ALA A 82 -7.67 -10.28 11.84
C ALA A 82 -8.51 -11.11 10.84
N THR A 83 -9.65 -10.57 10.39
CA THR A 83 -10.67 -11.25 9.58
C THR A 83 -10.62 -10.88 8.11
N VAL A 84 -9.81 -11.61 7.34
CA VAL A 84 -10.05 -11.86 5.92
C VAL A 84 -9.99 -13.38 5.73
N PRO A 85 -10.76 -13.99 4.80
CA PRO A 85 -10.74 -15.44 4.63
C PRO A 85 -9.33 -15.92 4.29
N VAL A 86 -9.06 -17.18 4.61
CA VAL A 86 -7.75 -17.80 4.46
C VAL A 86 -7.36 -17.82 2.98
N PHE A 87 -6.44 -16.94 2.59
CA PHE A 87 -5.92 -16.87 1.22
C PHE A 87 -4.38 -16.78 1.22
N PRO A 88 -3.69 -17.29 0.18
CA PRO A 88 -2.23 -17.51 0.18
C PRO A 88 -1.39 -16.22 0.28
N GLN A 89 -0.14 -16.36 0.76
CA GLN A 89 0.68 -15.32 1.40
C GLN A 89 1.13 -14.13 0.52
N THR A 90 0.94 -14.17 -0.80
CA THR A 90 1.21 -13.06 -1.74
C THR A 90 0.21 -13.17 -2.91
N TRP A 91 -0.45 -12.09 -3.33
CA TRP A 91 -1.45 -12.12 -4.42
C TRP A 91 -1.15 -11.11 -5.52
N GLU A 92 -1.51 -11.49 -6.74
CA GLU A 92 -1.80 -10.59 -7.85
C GLU A 92 -3.17 -9.96 -7.61
N LEU A 93 -3.31 -8.65 -7.82
CA LEU A 93 -4.53 -7.92 -7.45
C LEU A 93 -5.80 -8.44 -8.16
N ALA A 94 -5.61 -9.17 -9.26
CA ALA A 94 -6.65 -9.65 -10.16
C ALA A 94 -7.61 -10.64 -9.49
N ASP A 95 -7.13 -11.46 -8.56
CA ASP A 95 -7.94 -12.51 -7.93
C ASP A 95 -8.96 -11.95 -6.92
N ALA A 96 -8.68 -10.80 -6.28
CA ALA A 96 -9.62 -10.19 -5.33
C ALA A 96 -10.63 -9.21 -5.99
N VAL A 97 -10.41 -8.83 -7.25
CA VAL A 97 -11.38 -8.04 -8.05
C VAL A 97 -12.69 -8.81 -8.26
N ALA A 98 -12.63 -10.14 -8.31
CA ALA A 98 -13.81 -10.99 -8.53
C ALA A 98 -14.82 -10.95 -7.37
N GLU A 99 -14.39 -10.64 -6.14
CA GLU A 99 -15.24 -10.71 -4.94
C GLU A 99 -15.64 -9.33 -4.36
N HIS A 100 -14.84 -8.28 -4.53
CA HIS A 100 -15.00 -7.01 -3.77
C HIS A 100 -15.31 -5.77 -4.63
N GLY A 101 -15.57 -5.95 -5.93
CA GLY A 101 -16.10 -4.89 -6.80
C GLY A 101 -15.04 -4.00 -7.47
N ARG A 102 -15.53 -2.93 -8.11
CA ARG A 102 -14.79 -2.07 -9.06
C ARG A 102 -13.54 -1.40 -8.47
N GLY A 103 -13.46 -1.26 -7.15
CA GLY A 103 -12.40 -0.56 -6.44
C GLY A 103 -10.99 -1.11 -6.69
N LEU A 104 -10.81 -2.43 -6.54
CA LEU A 104 -9.53 -3.06 -6.81
C LEU A 104 -9.15 -2.99 -8.30
N GLY A 105 -10.13 -3.09 -9.21
CA GLY A 105 -9.90 -2.90 -10.64
C GLY A 105 -9.41 -1.48 -10.99
N LEU A 106 -9.85 -0.46 -10.24
CA LEU A 106 -9.33 0.90 -10.40
C LEU A 106 -7.87 1.02 -9.94
N ILE A 107 -7.50 0.38 -8.83
CA ILE A 107 -6.10 0.34 -8.37
C ILE A 107 -5.22 -0.27 -9.45
N GLN A 108 -5.58 -1.45 -9.97
CA GLN A 108 -4.82 -2.10 -11.06
C GLN A 108 -4.66 -1.22 -12.29
N ALA A 109 -5.77 -0.61 -12.73
CA ALA A 109 -5.78 0.25 -13.90
C ALA A 109 -4.86 1.47 -13.71
N PHE A 110 -4.85 2.08 -12.52
CA PHE A 110 -4.04 3.26 -12.25
C PHE A 110 -2.57 2.94 -11.99
N THR A 111 -2.25 1.74 -11.51
CA THR A 111 -0.88 1.36 -11.12
C THR A 111 -0.21 0.47 -12.15
N ARG A 112 -0.79 0.35 -13.36
CA ARG A 112 -0.31 -0.54 -14.43
C ARG A 112 -0.08 -1.97 -13.92
N GLU A 113 -1.01 -2.45 -13.09
CA GLU A 113 -1.00 -3.78 -12.48
C GLU A 113 0.14 -4.06 -11.47
N VAL A 114 1.04 -3.10 -11.20
CA VAL A 114 2.10 -3.28 -10.20
C VAL A 114 1.57 -3.00 -8.79
N CYS A 115 0.82 -3.97 -8.26
CA CYS A 115 0.10 -3.87 -7.01
C CYS A 115 -0.21 -5.25 -6.41
N GLY A 116 -0.60 -5.26 -5.14
CA GLY A 116 -0.93 -6.47 -4.39
C GLY A 116 -1.34 -6.13 -2.95
N ALA A 117 -1.27 -7.12 -2.08
CA ALA A 117 -1.34 -7.00 -0.61
C ALA A 117 -0.66 -8.22 0.02
N TYR A 118 -0.47 -8.14 1.32
CA TYR A 118 0.01 -9.25 2.12
C TYR A 118 -0.52 -9.12 3.55
N ARG A 119 -0.47 -10.21 4.31
CA ARG A 119 -0.79 -10.19 5.75
C ARG A 119 0.44 -9.77 6.55
N CYS A 120 0.23 -8.95 7.57
CA CYS A 120 1.28 -8.50 8.48
C CYS A 120 0.75 -8.51 9.92
N GLY A 121 1.12 -9.54 10.68
CA GLY A 121 0.50 -9.80 11.99
C GLY A 121 -0.98 -10.13 11.82
N GLU A 122 -1.84 -9.48 12.61
CA GLU A 122 -3.28 -9.66 12.49
C GLU A 122 -3.86 -8.96 11.25
N GLY A 123 -3.28 -7.85 10.78
CA GLY A 123 -3.84 -7.02 9.72
C GLY A 123 -3.44 -7.32 8.28
N LYS A 124 -3.95 -6.49 7.36
CA LYS A 124 -3.66 -6.52 5.91
C LYS A 124 -2.91 -5.26 5.48
N ARG A 125 -2.00 -5.40 4.50
CA ARG A 125 -1.35 -4.26 3.81
C ARG A 125 -1.56 -4.32 2.31
N VAL A 126 -2.40 -3.47 1.75
CA VAL A 126 -2.55 -3.26 0.29
C VAL A 126 -1.43 -2.37 -0.21
N TRP A 127 -0.77 -2.75 -1.29
CA TRP A 127 0.35 -2.02 -1.84
C TRP A 127 0.22 -1.80 -3.35
N PHE A 128 0.84 -0.73 -3.83
CA PHE A 128 1.02 -0.47 -5.25
C PHE A 128 2.25 0.41 -5.49
N ALA A 129 2.80 0.33 -6.69
CA ALA A 129 4.00 1.06 -7.07
C ALA A 129 3.73 2.11 -8.15
N VAL A 130 4.51 3.19 -8.10
CA VAL A 130 4.56 4.23 -9.12
C VAL A 130 6.01 4.53 -9.49
N ALA A 131 6.24 4.81 -10.77
CA ALA A 131 7.56 5.10 -11.31
C ALA A 131 8.06 6.45 -10.79
N GLN A 132 9.36 6.53 -10.47
CA GLN A 132 10.02 7.83 -10.35
C GLN A 132 10.21 8.43 -11.74
N ASP A 133 10.41 9.75 -11.83
CA ASP A 133 10.62 10.42 -13.12
C ASP A 133 11.84 9.85 -13.85
N GLY A 134 11.63 9.41 -15.09
CA GLY A 134 12.64 8.73 -15.91
C GLY A 134 12.96 7.30 -15.48
N GLY A 135 12.28 6.75 -14.46
CA GLY A 135 12.39 5.37 -14.03
C GLY A 135 11.39 4.46 -14.73
N GLU A 136 11.78 3.20 -14.94
CA GLU A 136 10.88 2.12 -15.33
C GLU A 136 10.57 1.23 -14.12
N ILE A 137 9.34 0.73 -14.05
CA ILE A 137 8.92 -0.20 -13.01
C ILE A 137 9.13 -1.62 -13.52
N ASP A 138 10.11 -2.32 -12.96
CA ASP A 138 10.20 -3.77 -13.04
C ASP A 138 9.24 -4.38 -12.01
N ALA A 139 8.09 -4.87 -12.48
CA ALA A 139 7.02 -5.36 -11.62
C ALA A 139 7.47 -6.55 -10.74
N ASP A 140 8.30 -7.45 -11.27
CA ASP A 140 8.76 -8.63 -10.54
C ASP A 140 9.81 -8.26 -9.49
N ALA A 141 10.70 -7.33 -9.82
CA ALA A 141 11.63 -6.77 -8.84
C ALA A 141 10.89 -6.05 -7.70
N VAL A 142 9.82 -5.31 -8.00
CA VAL A 142 8.99 -4.64 -6.99
C VAL A 142 8.28 -5.67 -6.11
N ARG A 143 7.64 -6.69 -6.70
CA ARG A 143 6.99 -7.78 -5.94
C ARG A 143 7.98 -8.48 -5.00
N CYS A 144 9.19 -8.78 -5.49
CA CYS A 144 10.25 -9.39 -4.70
C CYS A 144 10.66 -8.50 -3.51
N LEU A 145 10.82 -7.19 -3.75
CA LEU A 145 11.17 -6.21 -2.72
C LEU A 145 10.07 -6.07 -1.65
N VAL A 146 8.81 -6.01 -2.07
CA VAL A 146 7.67 -6.00 -1.15
C VAL A 146 7.62 -7.29 -0.32
N ALA A 147 7.81 -8.45 -0.95
CA ALA A 147 7.83 -9.73 -0.25
C ALA A 147 8.98 -9.84 0.76
N GLU A 148 10.16 -9.30 0.44
CA GLU A 148 11.27 -9.21 1.37
C GLU A 148 10.94 -8.31 2.57
N ARG A 149 10.36 -7.13 2.31
CA ARG A 149 9.92 -6.20 3.36
C ARG A 149 8.85 -6.84 4.25
N ALA A 150 7.90 -7.55 3.66
CA ALA A 150 6.86 -8.31 4.38
C ALA A 150 7.48 -9.36 5.33
N ARG A 151 8.44 -10.16 4.84
CA ARG A 151 9.15 -11.16 5.67
C ARG A 151 9.86 -10.50 6.86
N ARG A 152 10.58 -9.40 6.62
CA ARG A 152 11.29 -8.66 7.69
C ARG A 152 10.33 -8.11 8.76
N ARG A 153 9.15 -7.63 8.35
CA ARG A 153 8.12 -7.18 9.30
C ARG A 153 7.61 -8.31 10.19
N VAL A 154 7.33 -9.48 9.60
CA VAL A 154 6.87 -10.65 10.36
C VAL A 154 7.94 -11.12 11.35
N SER A 155 9.21 -11.20 10.93
CA SER A 155 10.31 -11.60 11.82
C SER A 155 10.65 -10.56 12.90
N GLY A 156 10.28 -9.30 12.70
CA GLY A 156 10.48 -8.20 13.65
C GLY A 156 9.37 -8.05 14.69
N VAL A 157 8.22 -8.74 14.54
CA VAL A 157 7.20 -8.83 15.59
C VAL A 157 7.67 -9.85 16.63
N SER A 158 8.57 -9.44 17.52
CA SER A 158 8.82 -10.18 18.76
C SER A 158 7.50 -10.20 19.54
N PHE A 159 6.89 -11.37 19.65
CA PHE A 159 5.80 -11.61 20.60
C PHE A 159 6.32 -11.24 22.00
N THR A 160 5.90 -10.10 22.52
CA THR A 160 6.03 -9.84 23.95
C THR A 160 4.93 -10.66 24.60
N ALA A 161 5.24 -11.91 24.92
CA ALA A 161 4.37 -12.75 25.74
C ALA A 161 4.36 -12.15 27.15
N ALA A 162 3.17 -11.76 27.61
CA ALA A 162 2.87 -11.47 29.00
C ALA A 162 2.79 -12.77 29.81
#